data_AF-A0A6J3CE39-F1
#
_entry.id   AF-A0A6J3CE39-F1
#
_cell.length_a   1.000
_cell.length_b   1.000
_cell.length_c   1.000
_cell.angle_alpha   90.00
_cell.angle_beta   90.00
_cell.angle_gamma   90.00
#
_symmetry.space_group_name_H-M   'P 1'
#
loop_
_entity.id
_entity.type
_entity.pdbx_description
1 polymer ?
#
loop_
_entity_poly.entity_id
_entity_poly.type
_entity_poly.pdbx_seq_one_letter_code
_entity_poly.pdbx_strand_id
1 'polypeptide(L)' 'NEAMTGTHTQNSVFSRITFAMLEDTGWYRADYQHAAPLDWGRGLGCQFAMASCKQWLNAQSSEDNSTVNNQYETETE' A
#
# COMPACT_ATOMS: atom_id res chain seq x y z
N ASN A 1 5.88 6.31 -6.41
CA ASN A 1 6.37 6.51 -5.02
C ASN A 1 5.95 7.88 -4.53
N GLU A 2 5.81 8.10 -3.23
CA GLU A 2 5.43 9.42 -2.68
C GLU A 2 6.46 10.53 -2.94
N ALA A 3 5.97 11.77 -3.00
CA ALA A 3 6.73 13.04 -3.04
C ALA A 3 7.53 13.31 -1.78
N MET A 4 6.95 13.00 -0.63
CA MET A 4 7.52 13.33 0.68
C MET A 4 8.25 12.15 1.34
N THR A 5 8.77 11.22 0.53
CA THR A 5 9.64 10.15 1.03
C THR A 5 11.09 10.65 1.18
N GLY A 6 11.87 10.04 2.07
CA GLY A 6 13.26 10.43 2.35
C GLY A 6 14.27 10.09 1.25
N THR A 7 13.81 9.69 0.06
CA THR A 7 14.65 9.31 -1.07
C THR A 7 14.14 9.96 -2.36
N HIS A 8 15.06 10.41 -3.21
CA HIS A 8 14.67 10.92 -4.53
C HIS A 8 14.29 9.77 -5.45
N THR A 9 13.09 9.84 -6.02
CA THR A 9 12.60 8.89 -7.03
C THR A 9 12.15 9.68 -8.26
N GLN A 10 12.44 9.19 -9.47
CA GLN A 10 12.08 9.92 -10.70
C GLN A 10 10.56 9.98 -10.94
N ASN A 11 9.81 8.98 -10.45
CA ASN A 11 8.35 8.87 -10.62
C ASN A 11 7.65 9.11 -9.28
N SER A 12 7.94 10.27 -8.72
CA SER A 12 7.38 10.70 -7.45
C SER A 12 6.03 11.39 -7.65
N VAL A 13 5.07 11.12 -6.77
CA VAL A 13 3.69 11.63 -6.87
C VAL A 13 3.26 12.32 -5.60
N PHE A 14 2.48 13.39 -5.72
CA PHE A 14 1.76 14.00 -4.60
C PHE A 14 0.41 13.31 -4.43
N SER A 15 0.31 12.37 -3.48
CA SER A 15 -0.96 11.70 -3.23
C SER A 15 -1.82 12.42 -2.19
N ARG A 16 -3.00 11.83 -1.95
CA ARG A 16 -3.91 12.24 -0.88
C ARG A 16 -3.25 12.21 0.51
N ILE A 17 -2.22 11.37 0.74
CA ILE A 17 -1.49 11.33 2.02
C ILE A 17 -0.67 12.61 2.19
N THR A 18 0.11 12.99 1.18
CA THR A 18 0.90 14.22 1.22
C THR A 18 -0.01 15.46 1.35
N PHE A 19 -1.12 15.50 0.61
CA PHE A 19 -2.08 16.60 0.69
C PHE A 19 -2.72 16.72 2.07
N ALA A 20 -3.12 15.59 2.68
CA ALA A 20 -3.63 15.58 4.04
C ALA A 20 -2.58 16.08 5.05
N MET A 21 -1.34 15.62 4.95
CA MET A 21 -0.25 16.10 5.82
C MET A 21 -0.04 17.61 5.71
N LEU A 22 -0.07 18.17 4.50
CA LEU A 22 0.08 19.60 4.28
C LEU A 22 -1.10 20.40 4.83
N GLU A 23 -2.32 19.90 4.65
CA GLU A 23 -3.53 20.54 5.18
C GLU A 23 -3.58 20.50 6.72
N ASP A 24 -3.18 19.40 7.35
CA ASP A 24 -3.14 19.23 8.81
C ASP A 24 -2.15 20.20 9.49
N THR A 25 -1.17 20.75 8.76
CA THR A 25 -0.31 21.83 9.28
C THR A 25 -1.06 23.15 9.52
N GLY A 26 -2.23 23.31 8.89
CA GLY A 26 -3.01 24.54 8.88
C GLY A 26 -2.47 25.63 7.95
N TRP A 27 -1.37 25.40 7.23
CA TRP A 27 -0.78 26.39 6.32
C TRP A 27 -1.39 26.34 4.91
N TYR A 28 -2.00 25.22 4.56
CA TYR A 28 -2.54 24.97 3.23
C TYR A 28 -3.97 24.45 3.31
N ARG A 29 -4.75 24.73 2.26
CA ARG A 29 -6.02 24.07 2.00
C ARG A 29 -5.86 23.23 0.74
N ALA A 30 -5.82 21.91 0.88
CA ALA A 30 -5.47 21.03 -0.21
C ALA A 30 -6.67 20.77 -1.14
N ASP A 31 -6.44 20.80 -2.45
CA ASP A 31 -7.43 20.35 -3.43
C ASP A 31 -7.17 18.89 -3.81
N TYR A 32 -7.90 17.98 -3.17
CA TYR A 32 -7.76 16.54 -3.38
C TYR A 32 -8.15 16.05 -4.78
N GLN A 33 -8.79 16.89 -5.62
CA GLN A 33 -9.05 16.51 -7.02
C GLN A 33 -7.77 16.38 -7.84
N HIS A 34 -6.71 17.07 -7.43
CA HIS A 34 -5.39 17.04 -8.07
C HIS A 34 -4.44 16.02 -7.44
N ALA A 35 -4.89 15.25 -6.45
CA ALA A 35 -4.06 14.24 -5.82
C ALA A 35 -3.85 13.05 -6.77
N ALA A 36 -2.59 12.68 -6.98
CA ALA A 36 -2.22 11.54 -7.80
C ALA A 36 -2.44 10.20 -7.05
N PRO A 37 -2.77 9.11 -7.75
CA PRO A 37 -2.87 7.79 -7.14
C PRO A 37 -1.51 7.31 -6.62
N LEU A 38 -1.50 6.75 -5.42
CA LEU A 38 -0.36 6.02 -4.86
C LEU A 38 -0.68 4.53 -4.84
N ASP A 39 -0.02 3.77 -5.70
CA ASP A 39 -0.24 2.31 -5.79
C ASP A 39 0.54 1.53 -4.73
N TRP A 40 1.65 2.08 -4.24
CA TRP A 40 2.45 1.43 -3.21
C TRP A 40 1.64 1.29 -1.91
N GLY A 41 1.52 0.06 -1.41
CA GLY A 41 0.74 -0.24 -0.21
C GLY A 41 -0.77 -0.34 -0.42
N ARG A 42 -1.29 -0.07 -1.64
CA ARG A 42 -2.73 -0.11 -1.92
C ARG A 42 -3.28 -1.52 -1.76
N GLY A 43 -4.29 -1.67 -0.90
CA GLY A 43 -4.97 -2.94 -0.68
C GLY A 43 -4.22 -3.94 0.19
N LEU A 44 -3.05 -3.60 0.75
CA LEU A 44 -2.25 -4.52 1.58
C LEU A 44 -2.73 -4.65 3.03
N GLY A 45 -3.73 -3.86 3.44
CA GLY A 45 -4.40 -3.95 4.74
C GLY A 45 -3.57 -3.46 5.93
N CYS A 46 -4.14 -3.59 7.14
CA CYS A 46 -3.52 -3.03 8.36
C CYS A 46 -2.23 -3.77 8.75
N GLN A 47 -2.11 -5.07 8.47
CA GLN A 47 -0.90 -5.82 8.81
C GLN A 47 0.34 -5.27 8.08
N PHE A 48 0.20 -4.82 6.83
CA PHE A 48 1.29 -4.18 6.10
C PHE A 48 1.84 -2.92 6.81
N ALA A 49 0.96 -2.13 7.42
CA ALA A 49 1.33 -0.90 8.11
C ALA A 49 1.82 -1.13 9.56
N MET A 50 1.31 -2.15 10.23
CA MET A 50 1.53 -2.37 11.67
C MET A 50 2.58 -3.44 11.98
N ALA A 51 2.76 -4.44 11.11
CA ALA A 51 3.76 -5.49 11.32
C ALA A 51 5.14 -5.02 10.86
N SER A 52 6.19 -5.68 11.36
CA SER A 52 7.52 -5.49 10.76
C SER A 52 7.54 -6.03 9.33
N CYS A 53 8.39 -5.45 8.49
CA CYS A 53 8.57 -5.87 7.09
C CYS A 53 8.78 -7.40 6.97
N LYS A 54 9.63 -7.98 7.82
CA LYS A 54 9.88 -9.43 7.83
C LYS A 54 8.64 -10.25 8.19
N GLN A 55 7.87 -9.81 9.20
CA GLN A 55 6.66 -10.51 9.60
C GLN A 55 5.61 -10.49 8.48
N TRP A 56 5.42 -9.33 7.85
CA TRP A 56 4.48 -9.19 6.73
C TRP A 56 4.88 -10.07 5.53
N LEU A 57 6.17 -10.06 5.15
CA LEU A 57 6.69 -10.92 4.07
C LEU A 57 6.47 -12.40 4.34
N ASN A 58 6.72 -12.85 5.58
CA ASN A 58 6.49 -14.24 5.97
C ASN A 58 5.00 -14.61 5.94
N ALA A 59 4.11 -13.72 6.39
CA ALA A 59 2.67 -13.93 6.33
C ALA A 59 2.19 -14.07 4.88
N GLN A 60 2.64 -13.18 3.98
CA GLN A 60 2.28 -13.23 2.57
C GLN A 60 2.76 -14.52 1.87
N SER A 61 3.96 -14.99 2.23
CA SER A 61 4.52 -16.24 1.69
C SER A 61 3.77 -17.49 2.16
N SER A 62 3.05 -17.37 3.28
CA SER A 62 2.23 -18.44 3.85
C SER A 62 0.83 -18.45 3.24
N GLU A 63 0.25 -17.26 2.98
CA GLU A 63 -1.04 -17.14 2.30
C GLU A 63 -1.00 -17.57 0.83
N ASP A 64 0.13 -17.36 0.14
CA ASP A 64 0.32 -17.85 -1.22
C ASP A 64 0.39 -19.39 -1.31
N ASN A 65 0.74 -20.08 -0.19
CA ASN A 65 0.70 -21.54 -0.12
C ASN A 65 -0.68 -22.11 0.23
N SER A 66 -1.60 -21.32 0.80
CA SER A 66 -2.97 -21.75 1.10
C SER A 66 -3.93 -21.53 -0.08
N THR A 67 -3.59 -20.67 -1.05
CA THR A 67 -4.35 -20.52 -2.31
C THR A 67 -4.01 -21.60 -3.33
N VAL A 68 -2.76 -22.08 -3.38
CA VAL A 68 -2.34 -23.16 -4.30
C VAL A 68 -2.95 -24.52 -3.91
N ASN A 69 -3.20 -24.77 -2.62
CA ASN A 69 -3.81 -26.02 -2.16
C ASN A 69 -5.34 -26.13 -2.38
N ASN A 70 -6.00 -25.07 -2.87
CA ASN A 70 -7.44 -25.09 -3.18
C ASN A 70 -7.76 -25.25 -4.67
N GLN A 71 -6.77 -25.60 -5.52
CA GLN A 71 -7.00 -25.89 -6.94
C GLN A 71 -6.96 -27.39 -7.31
N TYR A 72 -6.89 -28.30 -6.32
CA TYR A 72 -6.91 -29.75 -6.55
C TYR A 72 -8.09 -30.49 -5.87
N GLU A 73 -9.23 -29.82 -5.67
CA GLU A 73 -10.46 -30.49 -5.22
C GLU A 73 -11.65 -30.05 -6.06
N THR A 74 -11.69 -30.46 -7.33
CA THR A 74 -12.94 -30.73 -8.06
C THR A 74 -12.65 -31.72 -9.18
N GLU A 75 -13.50 -32.76 -9.28
CA GLU A 75 -13.54 -33.86 -10.27
C GLU A 75 -12.92 -35.22 -9.84
N THR A 76 -13.59 -35.88 -8.89
CA THR A 76 -13.93 -37.31 -9.04
C THR A 76 -15.37 -37.55 -8.61
N GLU A 77 -16.27 -37.60 -9.57
CA GLU A 77 -17.27 -38.68 -9.77
C GLU A 77 -17.81 -38.62 -11.20
#